data_AF-A0A8T7FL82-F1
#
_entry.id   AF-A0A8T7FL82-F1
#
_cell.length_a   1.000
_cell.length_b   1.000
_cell.length_c   1.000
_cell.angle_alpha   90.00
_cell.angle_beta   90.00
_cell.angle_gamma   90.00
#
_symmetry.space_group_name_H-M   'P 1'
#
loop_
_entity.id
_entity.type
_entity.pdbx_description
1 polymer ?
#
loop_
_entity_poly.entity_id
_entity_poly.type
_entity_poly.pdbx_seq_one_letter_code
_entity_poly.pdbx_strand_id
1 'polypeptide(L)' 'MIRRAHELVSGCACEDGCPSCVGPGGENGYGGKAETLAILKELTRNDD' A
#
# COMPACT_ATOMS: atom_id res chain seq x y z
N MET A 1 2.37 -8.17 -11.53
CA MET A 1 2.84 -8.17 -10.13
C MET A 1 2.13 -7.12 -9.27
N ILE A 2 1.85 -5.92 -9.81
CA ILE A 2 1.22 -4.80 -9.08
C ILE A 2 -0.15 -5.16 -8.47
N ARG A 3 -1.02 -5.88 -9.18
CA ARG A 3 -2.31 -6.38 -8.63
C ARG A 3 -2.13 -7.13 -7.29
N ARG A 4 -1.10 -7.98 -7.17
CA ARG A 4 -0.83 -8.73 -5.93
C ARG A 4 -0.33 -7.84 -4.79
N ALA A 5 0.42 -6.78 -5.10
CA ALA A 5 0.81 -5.78 -4.11
C ALA A 5 -0.43 -5.02 -3.59
N HIS A 6 -1.37 -4.65 -4.47
CA HIS A 6 -2.63 -4.03 -4.06
C HIS A 6 -3.45 -4.95 -3.14
N GLU A 7 -3.59 -6.24 -3.50
CA GLU A 7 -4.26 -7.25 -2.65
C GLU A 7 -3.59 -7.39 -1.28
N LEU A 8 -2.27 -7.48 -1.22
CA LEU A 8 -1.52 -7.59 0.04
C LEU A 8 -1.74 -6.37 0.95
N VAL A 9 -1.60 -5.15 0.41
CA VAL A 9 -1.70 -3.93 1.20
C VAL A 9 -3.14 -3.66 1.64
N SER A 10 -4.12 -3.92 0.77
CA SER A 10 -5.55 -3.71 1.08
C SER A 10 -6.09 -4.73 2.10
N GLY A 11 -5.58 -5.96 2.09
CA GLY A 11 -5.96 -7.01 3.04
C GLY A 11 -5.28 -6.92 4.41
N CYS A 12 -4.27 -6.06 4.59
CA CYS A 12 -3.59 -5.91 5.86
C CYS A 12 -4.48 -5.21 6.91
N ALA A 13 -4.48 -5.66 8.16
CA ALA A 13 -5.32 -5.11 9.23
C ALA A 13 -4.76 -3.85 9.92
N CYS A 14 -3.55 -3.41 9.57
CA CYS A 14 -2.94 -2.20 10.17
C CYS A 14 -3.65 -0.91 9.73
N GLU A 15 -3.55 0.11 10.56
CA GLU A 15 -4.13 1.43 10.30
C GLU A 15 -3.31 2.21 9.27
N ASP A 16 -2.02 2.40 9.54
CA ASP A 16 -1.16 3.31 8.74
C ASP A 16 0.06 2.61 8.12
N GLY A 17 0.39 1.41 8.58
CA GLY A 17 1.49 0.61 8.06
C GLY A 17 2.05 -0.35 9.10
N CYS A 18 2.58 -1.48 8.66
CA CYS A 18 3.32 -2.40 9.50
C CYS A 18 4.44 -3.10 8.71
N PRO A 19 5.40 -3.76 9.39
CA PRO A 19 6.50 -4.49 8.74
C PRO A 19 6.06 -5.55 7.72
N SER A 20 4.80 -5.97 7.73
CA SER A 20 4.26 -6.99 6.82
C SER A 20 3.63 -6.42 5.53
N CYS A 21 3.36 -5.12 5.42
CA CYS A 21 2.78 -4.52 4.23
C CYS A 21 3.66 -3.41 3.63
N VAL A 22 3.53 -2.18 4.14
CA VAL A 22 4.17 -0.97 3.60
C VAL A 22 5.37 -0.52 4.44
N GLY A 23 5.68 -1.25 5.53
CA GLY A 23 6.61 -0.83 6.56
C GLY A 23 5.91 -0.12 7.72
N PRO A 24 6.61 0.13 8.85
CA PRO A 24 6.07 0.86 10.00
C PRO A 24 5.58 2.27 9.60
N GLY A 25 4.37 2.63 10.03
CA GLY A 25 3.77 3.94 9.74
C GLY A 25 4.53 5.09 10.39
N GLY A 26 4.72 6.19 9.65
CA GLY A 26 5.21 7.45 10.19
C GLY A 26 6.70 7.54 10.55
N GLU A 27 7.53 6.54 10.25
CA GLU A 27 8.98 6.68 10.44
C GLU A 27 9.58 7.56 9.32
N ASN A 28 9.71 8.86 9.59
CA ASN A 28 10.50 9.84 8.83
C ASN A 28 9.97 10.28 7.45
N GLY A 29 8.71 10.02 7.09
CA GLY A 29 8.14 10.43 5.79
C GLY A 29 6.64 10.73 5.80
N TYR A 30 6.16 11.43 4.75
CA TYR A 30 4.74 11.55 4.46
C TYR A 30 4.28 10.33 3.66
N GLY A 31 3.16 9.76 4.08
CA GLY A 31 2.48 8.69 3.38
C GLY A 31 2.79 7.29 3.93
N GLY A 32 1.72 6.54 4.16
CA GLY A 32 1.75 5.18 4.68
C GLY A 32 0.85 4.29 3.84
N LYS A 33 -0.07 3.59 4.50
CA LYS A 33 -0.96 2.63 3.85
C LYS A 33 -1.90 3.30 2.85
N ALA A 34 -2.47 4.45 3.20
CA ALA A 34 -3.48 5.12 2.37
C ALA A 34 -2.91 5.59 1.02
N GLU A 35 -1.74 6.20 1.03
CA GLU A 35 -1.03 6.71 -0.15
C GLU A 35 -0.54 5.56 -1.02
N THR A 36 -0.02 4.50 -0.39
CA THR A 36 0.38 3.29 -1.11
C THR A 36 -0.81 2.67 -1.85
N LEU A 37 -1.97 2.58 -1.22
CA LEU A 37 -3.19 2.09 -1.87
C LEU A 37 -3.63 2.98 -3.04
N ALA A 38 -3.55 4.30 -2.90
CA ALA A 38 -3.90 5.23 -3.97
C ALA A 38 -3.01 5.04 -5.21
N ILE A 39 -1.69 4.91 -5.01
CA ILE A 39 -0.72 4.66 -6.09
C ILE A 39 -0.98 3.30 -6.74
N LEU A 40 -1.08 2.24 -5.93
CA LEU A 40 -1.30 0.89 -6.44
C LEU A 40 -2.60 0.81 -7.24
N LYS A 41 -3.67 1.48 -6.81
CA LYS A 41 -4.94 1.55 -7.54
C LYS A 41 -4.79 2.23 -8.91
N GLU A 42 -4.00 3.29 -9.02
CA GLU A 42 -3.68 3.92 -10.32
C GLU A 42 -2.90 2.97 -11.22
N LEU A 43 -1.84 2.35 -10.69
CA LEU A 43 -1.01 1.43 -11.47
C LEU A 43 -1.78 0.20 -11.96
N THR A 44 -2.69 -0.35 -11.14
CA THR A 44 -3.54 -1.49 -11.56
C THR A 44 -4.56 -1.16 -12.64
N ARG A 45 -4.91 0.12 -12.85
CA ARG A 45 -5.84 0.55 -13.92
C ARG A 45 -5.16 0.63 -15.29
N ASN A 46 -3.84 0.76 -15.32
CA ASN A 46 -3.05 0.92 -16.55
C ASN A 46 -2.39 -0.41 -17.01
N ASP A 47 -2.68 -1.52 -16.32
CA ASP A 47 -2.17 -2.87 -16.60
C ASP A 47 -3.17 -3.72 -17.41
N ASP A 48 -4.27 -3.13 -17.90
CA ASP A 48 -5.30 -3.77 -18.74
C ASP A 48 -5.15 -3.42 -20.23
#